data_AF-A0A4Q3T7S4-F1
#
_entry.id   AF-A0A4Q3T7S4-F1
#
_cell.length_a   1.000
_cell.length_b   1.000
_cell.length_c   1.000
_cell.angle_alpha   90.00
_cell.angle_beta   90.00
_cell.angle_gamma   90.00
#
_symmetry.space_group_name_H-M   'P 1'
#
loop_
_entity.id
_entity.type
_entity.pdbx_description
1 polymer ?
#
loop_
_entity_poly.entity_id
_entity_poly.type
_entity_poly.pdbx_seq_one_letter_code
_entity_poly.pdbx_strand_id
1 'polypeptide(L)'
;MSAITLALLIFGIMLVLMAIRIPISVSMFAAGGIGYVLQTGWLPFSNFLNTQAFARFASYDLSVIPLFILMGHFATQGGISKAL
;
A
#
# COMPACT_ATOMS: atom_id res chain seq x y z
N MET A 1 -18.00 -18.11 8.54
CA MET A 1 -17.02 -18.28 9.64
C MET A 1 -17.29 -17.22 10.69
N SER A 2 -17.11 -17.50 11.98
CA SER A 2 -17.23 -16.44 13.00
C SER A 2 -16.02 -15.50 12.92
N ALA A 3 -16.19 -14.24 13.31
CA ALA A 3 -15.10 -13.25 13.24
C ALA A 3 -13.86 -13.70 14.05
N ILE A 4 -14.09 -14.38 15.18
CA ILE A 4 -13.05 -14.91 16.05
C ILE A 4 -12.26 -16.03 15.36
N THR A 5 -12.90 -16.96 14.66
CA THR A 5 -12.17 -18.04 13.97
C THR A 5 -11.33 -17.51 12.81
N LEU A 6 -11.82 -16.51 12.08
CA LEU A 6 -11.05 -15.86 11.03
C LEU A 6 -9.82 -15.12 11.61
N ALA A 7 -9.99 -14.39 12.70
CA ALA A 7 -8.90 -13.67 13.37
C ALA A 7 -7.81 -14.64 13.88
N LEU A 8 -8.21 -15.73 14.54
CA LEU A 8 -7.28 -16.75 15.03
C LEU A 8 -6.54 -17.44 13.88
N LEU A 9 -7.21 -17.69 12.75
CA LEU A 9 -6.60 -18.28 11.56
C LEU A 9 -5.56 -17.34 10.96
N ILE A 10 -5.90 -16.07 10.71
CA ILE A 10 -4.98 -15.08 10.14
C ILE A 10 -3.76 -14.92 11.06
N PHE A 11 -4.00 -14.77 12.36
CA PHE A 11 -2.94 -14.63 13.35
C PHE A 11 -2.05 -15.87 13.43
N GLY A 12 -2.64 -17.07 13.42
CA GLY A 12 -1.91 -18.33 13.42
C GLY A 12 -1.04 -18.52 12.19
N ILE A 13 -1.57 -18.27 10.98
CA ILE A 13 -0.79 -18.31 9.74
C ILE A 13 0.41 -17.35 9.82
N MET A 14 0.16 -16.12 10.28
CA MET A 14 1.21 -15.11 10.38
C MET A 14 2.34 -15.55 11.34
N LEU A 15 1.99 -16.08 12.53
CA LEU A 15 2.98 -16.57 13.49
C LEU A 15 3.79 -17.74 12.95
N VAL A 16 3.15 -18.68 12.24
CA VAL A 16 3.84 -19.82 11.62
C VAL A 16 4.85 -19.35 10.57
N LEU A 17 4.48 -18.40 9.71
CA LEU A 17 5.39 -17.84 8.71
C LEU A 17 6.58 -17.11 9.35
N MET A 18 6.33 -16.33 10.40
CA MET A 18 7.40 -15.66 11.15
C MET A 18 8.32 -16.65 11.88
N ALA A 19 7.79 -17.75 12.40
CA ALA A 19 8.57 -18.80 13.06
C ALA A 19 9.56 -19.47 12.09
N ILE A 20 9.19 -19.58 10.81
CA ILE A 20 10.06 -20.09 9.71
C ILE A 20 11.02 -18.98 9.21
N ARG A 21 11.10 -17.83 9.90
CA ARG A 21 11.94 -16.67 9.56
C ARG A 21 11.61 -16.01 8.22
N ILE A 22 10.36 -16.10 7.77
CA ILE A 22 9.89 -15.31 6.63
C ILE A 22 9.82 -13.84 7.05
N PRO A 23 10.22 -12.87 6.20
CA PRO A 23 10.11 -11.45 6.50
C PRO A 23 8.69 -11.06 6.93
N ILE A 24 8.58 -10.14 7.89
CA ILE A 24 7.31 -9.70 8.47
C ILE A 24 6.36 -9.17 7.38
N SER A 25 6.87 -8.41 6.41
CA SER A 25 6.09 -7.88 5.29
C SER A 25 5.40 -8.97 4.46
N VAL A 26 6.14 -10.04 4.14
CA VAL A 26 5.63 -11.18 3.39
C VAL A 26 4.61 -11.95 4.24
N SER A 27 4.90 -12.13 5.53
CA SER A 27 3.98 -12.80 6.46
C SER A 27 2.65 -12.06 6.61
N MET A 28 2.69 -10.72 6.73
CA MET A 28 1.51 -9.88 6.80
C MET A 28 0.73 -9.88 5.49
N PHE A 29 1.41 -9.81 4.35
CA PHE A 29 0.77 -9.86 3.03
C PHE A 29 0.07 -11.21 2.79
N ALA A 30 0.76 -12.32 3.09
CA ALA A 30 0.21 -13.66 2.87
C ALA A 30 -0.97 -13.95 3.81
N ALA A 31 -0.82 -13.74 5.11
CA ALA A 31 -1.89 -14.00 6.08
C ALA A 31 -3.10 -13.09 5.86
N GLY A 32 -2.86 -11.79 5.63
CA GLY A 32 -3.90 -10.82 5.33
C GLY A 32 -4.59 -11.09 3.98
N GLY A 33 -3.83 -11.44 2.95
CA GLY A 33 -4.35 -11.80 1.63
C GLY A 33 -5.22 -13.05 1.67
N ILE A 34 -4.79 -14.10 2.37
CA ILE A 34 -5.59 -15.32 2.59
C ILE A 34 -6.88 -14.98 3.34
N GLY A 35 -6.80 -14.20 4.42
CA GLY A 35 -7.99 -13.75 5.16
C GLY A 35 -8.97 -12.96 4.30
N TYR A 36 -8.46 -12.05 3.47
CA TYR A 36 -9.26 -11.24 2.55
C TYR A 36 -9.96 -12.12 1.50
N VAL A 37 -9.23 -13.03 0.86
CA VAL A 37 -9.80 -13.96 -0.14
C VAL A 37 -10.85 -14.87 0.48
N LEU A 38 -10.63 -15.36 1.71
CA LEU A 38 -11.63 -16.18 2.42
C LEU A 38 -12.91 -15.40 2.74
N GLN A 39 -12.83 -14.08 2.91
CA GLN A 39 -13.98 -13.26 3.28
C GLN A 39 -14.75 -12.71 2.08
N THR A 40 -14.05 -12.29 1.02
CA THR A 40 -14.66 -11.61 -0.14
C THR A 40 -14.56 -12.40 -1.44
N GLY A 41 -13.76 -13.46 -1.48
CA GLY A 41 -13.44 -14.21 -2.70
C GLY A 41 -12.29 -13.61 -3.51
N TRP A 42 -11.90 -14.33 -4.56
CA TRP A 42 -10.74 -14.00 -5.40
C TRP A 42 -10.94 -12.75 -6.27
N LEU A 43 -12.13 -12.57 -6.85
CA LEU A 43 -12.40 -11.43 -7.75
C LEU A 43 -12.21 -10.08 -7.04
N PRO A 44 -12.80 -9.84 -5.85
CA PRO A 44 -12.60 -8.58 -5.13
C PRO A 44 -11.16 -8.38 -4.65
N PHE A 45 -10.47 -9.46 -4.27
CA PHE A 45 -9.06 -9.40 -3.90
C PHE A 45 -8.17 -8.97 -5.08
N SER A 46 -8.38 -9.57 -6.26
CA SER A 46 -7.64 -9.21 -7.47
C SER A 46 -7.86 -7.75 -7.88
N ASN A 47 -9.09 -7.25 -7.78
CA ASN A 47 -9.41 -5.84 -8.05
C ASN A 47 -8.77 -4.90 -7.02
N PHE A 48 -8.73 -5.31 -5.75
CA PHE A 48 -8.06 -4.55 -4.69
C PHE A 48 -6.55 -4.45 -4.95
N LEU A 49 -5.89 -5.56 -5.31
CA LEU A 49 -4.46 -5.56 -5.65
C LEU A 49 -4.15 -4.67 -6.86
N ASN A 50 -5.02 -4.65 -7.87
CA ASN A 50 -4.84 -3.84 -9.06
C ASN A 50 -4.89 -2.33 -8.75
N THR A 51 -5.80 -1.92 -7.88
CA THR A 51 -6.01 -0.50 -7.54
C THR A 51 -5.05 0.03 -6.46
N GLN A 52 -4.56 -0.83 -5.57
CA GLN A 52 -3.67 -0.47 -4.46
C GLN A 52 -2.35 0.19 -4.91
N ALA A 53 -1.73 -0.31 -5.98
CA ALA A 53 -0.48 0.25 -6.48
C ALA A 53 -0.69 1.70 -6.95
N PHE A 54 -1.72 1.94 -7.77
CA PHE A 54 -2.07 3.28 -8.22
C PHE A 54 -2.43 4.20 -7.05
N ALA A 55 -3.25 3.72 -6.11
CA ALA A 55 -3.65 4.50 -4.95
C ALA A 55 -2.47 4.95 -4.08
N ARG A 56 -1.40 4.13 -3.97
CA ARG A 56 -0.20 4.51 -3.22
C ARG A 56 0.59 5.62 -3.90
N PHE A 57 0.76 5.57 -5.22
CA PHE A 57 1.46 6.61 -5.98
C PHE A 57 0.65 7.89 -6.16
N ALA A 58 -0.68 7.79 -6.21
CA ALA A 58 -1.60 8.93 -6.25
C ALA A 58 -1.86 9.56 -4.87
N SER A 59 -1.13 9.15 -3.83
CA SER A 59 -1.30 9.69 -2.49
C SER A 59 -0.89 11.17 -2.43
N TYR A 60 -1.63 11.95 -1.63
CA TYR A 60 -1.39 13.38 -1.45
C TYR A 60 0.04 13.67 -0.97
N ASP A 61 0.61 12.79 -0.13
CA ASP A 61 1.99 12.89 0.35
C ASP A 61 3.00 12.94 -0.79
N LEU A 62 2.79 12.14 -1.85
CA LEU A 62 3.66 12.12 -3.03
C LEU A 62 3.34 13.23 -4.04
N SER A 63 2.15 13.85 -3.97
CA SER A 63 1.75 14.99 -4.79
C SER A 63 2.61 16.24 -4.53
N VAL A 64 3.22 16.33 -3.35
CA VAL A 64 4.14 17.42 -2.99
C VAL A 64 5.31 17.48 -3.97
N ILE A 65 5.84 16.34 -4.44
CA ILE A 65 7.02 16.32 -5.33
C ILE A 65 6.72 16.96 -6.70
N PRO A 66 5.68 16.54 -7.47
CA PRO A 66 5.31 17.21 -8.72
C PRO A 66 4.97 18.70 -8.55
N LEU A 67 4.25 19.07 -7.48
CA LEU A 67 3.86 20.46 -7.23
C LEU A 67 5.07 21.36 -6.95
N PHE A 68 6.06 20.86 -6.20
CA PHE A 68 7.33 21.57 -5.99
C PHE A 68 8.11 21.76 -7.30
N ILE A 69 8.14 20.74 -8.18
CA ILE A 69 8.77 20.86 -9.50
C ILE A 69 8.04 21.90 -10.35
N LEU A 70 6.70 21.88 -10.36
CA LEU A 70 5.88 22.85 -11.08
C LEU A 70 6.10 24.28 -10.56
N MET A 71 6.13 24.46 -9.24
CA MET A 71 6.46 25.74 -8.59
C MET A 71 7.86 26.22 -9.00
N GLY A 72 8.85 25.34 -9.02
CA GLY A 72 10.22 25.66 -9.47
C GLY A 72 10.25 26.14 -10.93
N HIS A 73 9.50 25.47 -11.81
CA HIS A 73 9.33 25.90 -13.20
C HIS A 73 8.63 27.26 -13.33
N PHE A 74 7.61 27.52 -12.50
CA PHE A 74 6.96 28.84 -12.46
C PHE A 74 7.88 29.94 -11.92
N ALA A 75 8.68 29.66 -10.89
CA ALA A 75 9.63 30.63 -10.34
C ALA A 75 10.74 31.01 -11.34
N THR A 76 11.23 30.03 -12.11
CA THR A 76 12.24 30.23 -13.16
C THR A 76 11.70 30.99 -14.36
N GLN A 77 10.51 30.63 -14.85
CA GLN A 77 9.87 31.35 -15.97
C GLN A 77 9.30 32.71 -15.55
N GLY A 78 8.87 32.87 -14.30
CA GLY A 78 8.37 34.12 -13.72
C GLY A 78 9.46 35.14 -13.37
N GLY A 79 10.74 34.87 -13.68
CA GLY A 79 11.83 35.81 -13.47
C GLY A 79 12.29 35.98 -12.02
N ILE A 80 11.68 35.28 -11.06
CA ILE A 80 12.08 35.30 -9.64
C ILE A 80 13.46 34.64 -9.47
N SER A 81 13.78 33.62 -10.29
CA SER A 81 15.10 32.99 -10.30
C SER A 81 16.20 33.78 -11.03
N LYS A 82 15.86 34.91 -11.65
CA LYS A 82 16.81 35.75 -12.42
C LYS A 82 17.53 36.80 -11.56
N ALA A 83 17.10 36.95 -10.29
CA ALA A 83 17.63 37.92 -9.34
C ALA A 83 18.77 37.36 -8.46
N LEU A 84 19.32 36.19 -8.80
CA LEU A 84 20.50 35.58 -8.19
C LEU A 84 21.59 35.39 -9.24
#